data_AF-A0A955PQ82-F1
#
_entry.id   AF-A0A955PQ82-F1
#
_cell.length_a   1.000
_cell.length_b   1.000
_cell.length_c   1.000
_cell.angle_alpha   90.00
_cell.angle_beta   90.00
_cell.angle_gamma   90.00
#
_symmetry.space_group_name_H-M   'P 1'
#
loop_
_entity.id
_entity.type
_entity.pdbx_description
1 polymer ?
#
loop_
_entity_poly.entity_id
_entity_poly.type
_entity_poly.pdbx_seq_one_letter_code
_entity_poly.pdbx_strand_id
1 'polypeptide(L)'
;ALKSAKILLGLESAPTSAAEAPAPEPAKEPVKEEAPTEPQVAAAAVDDHFHKNILPIFQNNCFGCHGPDKQKAGLRLDSLEAMNKGGDFGSVLTPGDLDKSYLVEVIRYTGETKMPPKEKLPDESIALIEQWVRDGAKWGDASQAVEEPKETAPVSNDNKVAEAPGDPGVALFNSKVLPIFENKCFGCHGPEKQKASLRLDSHEAILKGSEYGPILEPGDPEKSQLYKVLTYDGEVVMPPKEKLPQEEIDAIKEWIQAGAPWPSGKLSKADPDKTQPEEQPKEELAANEIPWSFKPIHEASIDKTKVNLSKKDWAETPVDIFVLKKLEEAGLTPSPPADRTQLIRRAYYGLIGLPPTPTEVQDFLSDTSPDAYERVIDRLLASPRYGERWARHWLDVVRFAETNGFETNTPRPNAWPYRDYVIEAFNQDKPYDLFIKEQLAGDALGEDRATGFLVGGPMDTVKSPDIVLTKNQRANELNDMIATTCTAFL
;
A
#
# COMPACT_ATOMS: atom_id res chain seq x y z
N ALA A 1 36.65 53.52 -8.09
CA ALA A 1 35.74 52.41 -8.41
C ALA A 1 36.38 51.08 -8.03
N LEU A 2 36.69 50.98 -6.74
CA LEU A 2 37.45 49.94 -6.04
C LEU A 2 36.61 49.66 -4.79
N LYS A 3 35.57 48.81 -4.91
CA LYS A 3 34.83 48.24 -3.77
C LYS A 3 33.77 47.17 -4.11
N SER A 4 33.73 46.66 -5.35
CA SER A 4 32.74 45.63 -5.75
C SER A 4 33.35 44.29 -6.17
N ALA A 5 34.59 44.00 -5.80
CA ALA A 5 35.32 42.80 -6.26
C ALA A 5 35.92 41.93 -5.14
N LYS A 6 35.34 41.94 -3.92
CA LYS A 6 35.86 41.14 -2.78
C LYS A 6 34.79 40.47 -1.90
N ILE A 7 33.64 40.09 -2.48
CA ILE A 7 32.60 39.30 -1.78
C ILE A 7 32.52 37.84 -2.29
N LEU A 8 33.35 37.44 -3.26
CA LEU A 8 33.26 36.10 -3.89
C LEU A 8 34.35 35.10 -3.48
N LEU A 9 35.19 35.39 -2.48
CA LEU A 9 36.27 34.48 -2.03
C LEU A 9 36.36 34.45 -0.51
N GLY A 10 35.40 33.78 0.12
CA GLY A 10 35.30 33.61 1.57
C GLY A 10 36.58 33.05 2.21
N LEU A 11 37.40 33.95 2.74
CA LEU A 11 38.55 33.64 3.58
C LEU A 11 38.62 34.64 4.74
N GLU A 12 38.43 34.07 5.92
CA GLU A 12 38.89 34.48 7.25
C GLU A 12 38.11 35.48 8.10
N SER A 13 38.29 35.22 9.40
CA SER A 13 37.48 35.39 10.59
C SER A 13 37.79 36.64 11.42
N ALA A 14 36.80 37.10 12.21
CA ALA A 14 36.87 37.64 13.58
C ALA A 14 35.68 38.60 13.85
N PRO A 15 35.36 39.04 15.09
CA PRO A 15 35.76 38.57 16.41
C PRO A 15 34.57 38.27 17.37
N THR A 16 34.94 37.62 18.47
CA THR A 16 34.22 37.41 19.72
C THR A 16 33.59 38.69 20.32
N SER A 17 32.34 38.58 20.75
CA SER A 17 31.75 39.42 21.80
C SER A 17 30.92 38.52 22.72
N ALA A 18 31.28 38.54 24.00
CA ALA A 18 30.70 37.75 25.07
C ALA A 18 29.33 38.31 25.46
N ALA A 19 28.33 37.43 25.46
CA ALA A 19 27.10 37.58 26.21
C ALA A 19 26.87 36.27 26.98
N GLU A 20 26.86 36.43 28.29
CA GLU A 20 26.80 35.42 29.34
C GLU A 20 25.45 34.69 29.30
N ALA A 21 25.47 33.37 29.11
CA ALA A 21 24.29 32.51 29.20
C ALA A 21 24.14 32.03 30.66
N PRO A 22 22.92 32.05 31.23
CA PRO A 22 22.71 31.58 32.59
C PRO A 22 22.89 30.07 32.70
N ALA A 23 23.53 29.67 33.79
CA ALA A 23 23.87 28.30 34.18
C ALA A 23 22.61 27.41 34.36
N PRO A 24 22.77 26.08 34.20
CA PRO A 24 21.67 25.13 34.42
C PRO A 24 21.35 25.01 35.91
N GLU A 25 20.07 25.07 36.26
CA GLU A 25 19.60 24.80 37.62
C GLU A 25 19.82 23.33 38.03
N PRO A 26 20.04 23.07 39.32
CA PRO A 26 20.61 21.81 39.80
C PRO A 26 19.57 20.68 39.93
N ALA A 27 20.09 19.46 39.79
CA ALA A 27 19.41 18.22 40.13
C ALA A 27 18.89 18.23 41.58
N LYS A 28 17.64 17.85 41.77
CA LYS A 28 17.08 17.52 43.08
C LYS A 28 17.14 16.00 43.28
N GLU A 29 17.91 15.59 44.28
CA GLU A 29 17.91 14.26 44.88
C GLU A 29 16.63 13.99 45.69
N PRO A 30 16.33 12.71 46.04
CA PRO A 30 14.98 12.22 46.21
C PRO A 30 14.41 12.47 47.61
N VAL A 31 13.12 12.77 47.68
CA VAL A 31 12.38 12.83 48.95
C VAL A 31 11.83 11.43 49.24
N LYS A 32 12.22 10.88 50.40
CA LYS A 32 11.54 9.78 51.09
C LYS A 32 10.42 10.35 51.97
N GLU A 33 9.20 9.85 51.82
CA GLU A 33 8.16 9.76 52.86
C GLU A 33 7.07 8.82 52.33
N GLU A 34 7.03 7.59 52.82
CA GLU A 34 6.14 7.07 53.88
C GLU A 34 4.79 6.57 53.36
N ALA A 35 4.54 5.30 53.67
CA ALA A 35 3.38 4.53 53.26
C ALA A 35 2.11 5.00 53.98
N PRO A 36 0.97 5.15 53.29
CA PRO A 36 -0.32 5.11 53.94
C PRO A 36 -0.84 3.67 53.98
N THR A 37 -1.04 3.24 55.22
CA THR A 37 -1.85 2.14 55.74
C THR A 37 -3.07 1.72 54.91
N GLU A 38 -3.29 0.40 54.86
CA GLU A 38 -4.55 -0.25 54.44
C GLU A 38 -5.80 0.39 55.09
N PRO A 39 -6.86 0.60 54.30
CA PRO A 39 -8.23 0.47 54.78
C PRO A 39 -8.78 -0.89 54.36
N GLN A 40 -9.12 -1.70 55.36
CA GLN A 40 -9.87 -2.94 55.18
C GLN A 40 -11.35 -2.65 54.89
N VAL A 41 -11.83 -3.33 53.85
CA VAL A 41 -13.20 -3.80 53.53
C VAL A 41 -14.28 -2.77 53.17
N ALA A 42 -14.62 -2.74 51.87
CA ALA A 42 -16.00 -2.79 51.40
C ALA A 42 -16.04 -3.48 50.03
N ALA A 43 -16.72 -4.63 49.94
CA ALA A 43 -16.98 -5.32 48.68
C ALA A 43 -17.86 -4.41 47.80
N ALA A 44 -17.26 -3.80 46.77
CA ALA A 44 -17.95 -3.01 45.77
C ALA A 44 -18.04 -3.81 44.46
N ALA A 45 -19.24 -3.80 43.85
CA ALA A 45 -19.58 -4.55 42.67
C ALA A 45 -18.55 -4.40 41.55
N VAL A 46 -18.18 -5.53 40.94
CA VAL A 46 -17.24 -5.59 39.81
C VAL A 46 -17.86 -4.85 38.63
N ASP A 47 -17.42 -3.62 38.40
CA ASP A 47 -17.81 -2.83 37.24
C ASP A 47 -17.04 -3.33 36.02
N ASP A 48 -17.66 -4.27 35.31
CA ASP A 48 -17.18 -4.83 34.05
C ASP A 48 -17.45 -3.88 32.87
N HIS A 49 -17.11 -2.60 33.06
CA HIS A 49 -17.34 -1.55 32.07
C HIS A 49 -16.58 -1.82 30.77
N PHE A 50 -15.36 -2.36 30.86
CA PHE A 50 -14.53 -2.65 29.71
C PHE A 50 -15.13 -3.74 28.82
N HIS A 51 -15.43 -4.94 29.35
CA HIS A 51 -15.92 -6.02 28.50
C HIS A 51 -17.32 -5.75 27.96
N LYS A 52 -18.14 -4.96 28.66
CA LYS A 52 -19.49 -4.61 28.22
C LYS A 52 -19.52 -3.49 27.19
N ASN A 53 -18.72 -2.44 27.37
CA ASN A 53 -18.88 -1.20 26.60
C ASN A 53 -17.71 -0.90 25.66
N ILE A 54 -16.50 -1.38 25.96
CA ILE A 54 -15.27 -1.00 25.23
C ILE A 54 -14.77 -2.14 24.35
N LEU A 55 -14.71 -3.36 24.89
CA LEU A 55 -14.24 -4.54 24.17
C LEU A 55 -15.05 -4.81 22.88
N PRO A 56 -16.40 -4.68 22.84
CA PRO A 56 -17.14 -4.85 21.60
C PRO A 56 -16.75 -3.82 20.53
N ILE A 57 -16.40 -2.59 20.93
CA ILE A 57 -15.94 -1.55 20.00
C ILE A 57 -14.61 -1.98 19.38
N PHE A 58 -13.66 -2.49 20.17
CA PHE A 58 -12.38 -2.97 19.66
C PHE A 58 -12.50 -4.25 18.83
N GLN A 59 -13.34 -5.19 19.23
CA GLN A 59 -13.59 -6.43 18.48
C GLN A 59 -14.15 -6.13 17.09
N ASN A 60 -15.16 -5.26 17.02
CA ASN A 60 -15.86 -4.97 15.77
C ASN A 60 -15.08 -4.04 14.84
N ASN A 61 -14.30 -3.11 15.38
CA ASN A 61 -13.72 -2.03 14.60
C ASN A 61 -12.18 -2.05 14.51
N CYS A 62 -11.50 -2.82 15.37
CA CYS A 62 -10.04 -2.72 15.51
C CYS A 62 -9.32 -4.06 15.34
N PHE A 63 -9.84 -5.16 15.88
CA PHE A 63 -9.13 -6.47 15.90
C PHE A 63 -8.91 -7.06 14.51
N GLY A 64 -9.76 -6.71 13.53
CA GLY A 64 -9.56 -7.13 12.14
C GLY A 64 -8.22 -6.65 11.53
N CYS A 65 -7.57 -5.63 12.11
CA CYS A 65 -6.27 -5.13 11.67
C CYS A 65 -5.21 -5.01 12.77
N HIS A 66 -5.62 -4.96 14.04
CA HIS A 66 -4.76 -4.82 15.23
C HIS A 66 -5.07 -5.91 16.27
N GLY A 67 -5.28 -7.14 15.82
CA GLY A 67 -5.61 -8.32 16.65
C GLY A 67 -4.62 -9.47 16.43
N PRO A 68 -4.90 -10.68 16.97
CA PRO A 68 -3.96 -11.79 16.96
C PRO A 68 -3.47 -12.20 15.57
N ASP A 69 -4.39 -12.12 14.62
CA ASP A 69 -4.18 -12.52 13.24
C ASP A 69 -3.51 -11.47 12.36
N LYS A 70 -3.54 -10.20 12.76
CA LYS A 70 -3.05 -9.07 11.96
C LYS A 70 -2.63 -7.92 12.86
N GLN A 71 -1.37 -7.50 12.73
CA GLN A 71 -0.71 -6.53 13.61
C GLN A 71 -0.21 -5.36 12.77
N LYS A 72 -1.12 -4.59 12.17
CA LYS A 72 -0.72 -3.43 11.38
C LYS A 72 0.04 -2.45 12.26
N ALA A 73 1.18 -1.97 11.76
CA ALA A 73 2.11 -1.11 12.49
C ALA A 73 2.59 -1.69 13.83
N GLY A 74 2.75 -3.02 13.91
CA GLY A 74 3.20 -3.73 15.12
C GLY A 74 2.22 -3.68 16.30
N LEU A 75 1.04 -3.08 16.12
CA LEU A 75 0.09 -2.80 17.19
C LEU A 75 -0.93 -3.93 17.38
N ARG A 76 -1.18 -4.28 18.65
CA ARG A 76 -2.16 -5.28 19.10
C ARG A 76 -3.05 -4.68 20.18
N LEU A 77 -4.36 -4.86 20.04
CA LEU A 77 -5.40 -4.23 20.88
C LEU A 77 -6.26 -5.25 21.65
N ASP A 78 -6.01 -6.54 21.51
CA ASP A 78 -6.80 -7.63 22.08
C ASP A 78 -6.33 -8.11 23.46
N SER A 79 -5.25 -7.52 23.99
CA SER A 79 -4.84 -7.73 25.38
C SER A 79 -4.20 -6.47 25.97
N LEU A 80 -4.36 -6.29 27.28
CA LEU A 80 -3.76 -5.18 28.01
C LEU A 80 -2.22 -5.17 27.89
N GLU A 81 -1.61 -6.35 27.98
CA GLU A 81 -0.16 -6.51 27.82
C GLU A 81 0.31 -6.02 26.45
N ALA A 82 -0.40 -6.38 25.38
CA ALA A 82 -0.04 -5.98 24.03
C ALA A 82 -0.34 -4.50 23.75
N MET A 83 -1.41 -3.94 24.33
CA MET A 83 -1.66 -2.49 24.28
C MET A 83 -0.56 -1.69 24.97
N ASN A 84 -0.07 -2.16 26.12
CA ASN A 84 1.01 -1.52 26.87
C ASN A 84 2.37 -1.64 26.16
N LYS A 85 2.58 -2.73 25.40
CA LYS A 85 3.78 -2.91 24.57
C LYS A 85 3.84 -1.90 23.41
N GLY A 86 2.70 -1.39 22.96
CA GLY A 86 2.62 -0.41 21.87
C GLY A 86 2.91 -1.00 20.50
N GLY A 87 3.07 -0.12 19.50
CA GLY A 87 3.41 -0.50 18.12
C GLY A 87 4.60 0.28 17.59
N ASP A 88 4.75 0.33 16.27
CA ASP A 88 5.85 1.00 15.56
C ASP A 88 5.92 2.51 15.85
N PHE A 89 4.82 3.09 16.33
CA PHE A 89 4.69 4.51 16.70
C PHE A 89 4.81 4.76 18.22
N GLY A 90 5.23 3.76 19.01
CA GLY A 90 5.39 3.86 20.45
C GLY A 90 4.13 3.50 21.24
N SER A 91 4.01 4.03 22.47
CA SER A 91 2.87 3.74 23.35
C SER A 91 1.56 4.24 22.74
N VAL A 92 0.60 3.33 22.60
CA VAL A 92 -0.72 3.66 22.01
C VAL A 92 -1.66 4.31 23.03
N LEU A 93 -1.39 4.12 24.33
CA LEU A 93 -2.34 4.44 25.40
C LEU A 93 -1.60 4.96 26.64
N THR A 94 -2.05 6.10 27.14
CA THR A 94 -1.59 6.68 28.41
C THR A 94 -2.79 6.77 29.36
N PRO A 95 -2.94 5.82 30.31
CA PRO A 95 -4.05 5.81 31.25
C PRO A 95 -4.21 7.16 31.99
N GLY A 96 -5.42 7.71 32.01
CA GLY A 96 -5.76 8.97 32.68
C GLY A 96 -5.43 10.25 31.89
N ASP A 97 -4.73 10.16 30.74
CA ASP A 97 -4.31 11.31 29.95
C ASP A 97 -4.71 11.13 28.48
N LEU A 98 -5.76 11.85 28.06
CA LEU A 98 -6.27 11.79 26.69
C LEU A 98 -5.34 12.42 25.67
N ASP A 99 -4.68 13.52 26.04
CA ASP A 99 -3.85 14.28 25.11
C ASP A 99 -2.51 13.57 24.86
N LYS A 100 -2.07 12.71 25.79
CA LYS A 100 -0.92 11.81 25.61
C LYS A 100 -1.30 10.41 25.13
N SER A 101 -2.58 10.13 24.85
CA SER A 101 -3.03 8.84 24.34
C SER A 101 -3.14 8.88 22.83
N TYR A 102 -2.15 8.30 22.13
CA TYR A 102 -2.14 8.25 20.67
C TYR A 102 -3.40 7.59 20.09
N LEU A 103 -3.97 6.60 20.78
CA LEU A 103 -5.26 5.99 20.47
C LEU A 103 -6.38 7.04 20.33
N VAL A 104 -6.43 8.02 21.23
CA VAL A 104 -7.48 9.06 21.26
C VAL A 104 -7.31 10.03 20.09
N GLU A 105 -6.07 10.39 19.77
CA GLU A 105 -5.74 11.25 18.62
C GLU A 105 -6.21 10.62 17.30
N VAL A 106 -5.89 9.33 17.08
CA VAL A 106 -6.19 8.65 15.81
C VAL A 106 -7.67 8.33 15.64
N ILE A 107 -8.43 8.07 16.71
CA ILE A 107 -9.90 7.85 16.62
C ILE A 107 -10.69 9.15 16.50
N ARG A 108 -10.15 10.27 17.01
CA ARG A 108 -10.75 11.60 16.82
C ARG A 108 -10.56 12.17 15.42
N TYR A 109 -9.58 11.65 14.68
CA TYR A 109 -9.10 12.17 13.39
C TYR A 109 -8.44 13.55 13.52
N THR A 110 -7.77 13.83 14.63
CA THR A 110 -7.12 15.12 14.89
C THR A 110 -5.67 15.19 14.39
N GLY A 111 -5.02 14.04 14.20
CA GLY A 111 -3.66 13.93 13.66
C GLY A 111 -3.60 13.55 12.18
N GLU A 112 -2.38 13.33 11.68
CA GLU A 112 -2.14 12.89 10.29
C GLU A 112 -2.63 11.45 10.05
N THR A 113 -2.57 10.60 11.08
CA THR A 113 -3.05 9.22 11.05
C THR A 113 -4.49 9.14 11.55
N LYS A 114 -5.36 8.50 10.76
CA LYS A 114 -6.82 8.40 11.01
C LYS A 114 -7.24 6.94 11.07
N MET A 115 -7.85 6.52 12.18
CA MET A 115 -8.28 5.14 12.40
C MET A 115 -9.70 5.07 12.97
N PRO A 116 -10.58 4.18 12.49
CA PRO A 116 -10.38 3.19 11.42
C PRO A 116 -10.37 3.80 10.00
N PRO A 117 -9.51 3.36 9.06
CA PRO A 117 -9.29 4.07 7.78
C PRO A 117 -10.50 4.07 6.82
N LYS A 118 -11.48 3.18 7.03
CA LYS A 118 -12.67 3.07 6.19
C LYS A 118 -13.76 4.04 6.62
N GLU A 119 -13.95 4.21 7.94
CA GLU A 119 -15.03 5.00 8.50
C GLU A 119 -14.68 5.37 9.95
N LYS A 120 -14.95 6.63 10.32
CA LYS A 120 -14.71 7.12 11.68
C LYS A 120 -15.72 6.47 12.63
N LEU A 121 -15.29 6.13 13.84
CA LEU A 121 -16.18 5.61 14.87
C LEU A 121 -17.31 6.61 15.17
N PRO A 122 -18.53 6.15 15.51
CA PRO A 122 -19.58 7.02 16.01
C PRO A 122 -19.10 7.82 17.24
N ASP A 123 -19.52 9.08 17.36
CA ASP A 123 -19.08 9.96 18.45
C ASP A 123 -19.38 9.36 19.84
N GLU A 124 -20.46 8.58 19.96
CA GLU A 124 -20.80 7.84 21.19
C GLU A 124 -19.75 6.77 21.54
N SER A 125 -19.25 6.04 20.54
CA SER A 125 -18.19 5.03 20.74
C SER A 125 -16.85 5.69 21.07
N ILE A 126 -16.56 6.84 20.47
CA ILE A 126 -15.38 7.65 20.82
C ILE A 126 -15.49 8.15 22.26
N ALA A 127 -16.64 8.66 22.67
CA ALA A 127 -16.88 9.15 24.02
C ALA A 127 -16.72 8.04 25.07
N LEU A 128 -17.16 6.81 24.78
CA LEU A 128 -16.96 5.65 25.64
C LEU A 128 -15.48 5.29 25.80
N ILE A 129 -14.72 5.25 24.70
CA ILE A 129 -13.27 5.00 24.74
C ILE A 129 -12.56 6.11 25.52
N GLU A 130 -12.88 7.38 25.27
CA GLU A 130 -12.30 8.50 26.01
C GLU A 130 -12.58 8.41 27.51
N GLN A 131 -13.83 8.08 27.88
CA GLN A 131 -14.20 7.93 29.28
C GLN A 131 -13.41 6.79 29.94
N TRP A 132 -13.29 5.65 29.26
CA TRP A 132 -12.45 4.54 29.71
C TRP A 132 -10.98 4.92 29.88
N VAL A 133 -10.40 5.70 28.97
CA VAL A 133 -9.02 6.21 29.12
C VAL A 133 -8.91 7.16 30.31
N ARG A 134 -9.86 8.09 30.50
CA ARG A 134 -9.91 8.98 31.68
C ARG A 134 -9.98 8.20 32.99
N ASP A 135 -10.73 7.09 32.99
CA ASP A 135 -10.92 6.23 34.16
C ASP A 135 -9.73 5.29 34.44
N GLY A 136 -8.61 5.50 33.72
CA GLY A 136 -7.35 4.79 33.91
C GLY A 136 -7.21 3.53 33.06
N ALA A 137 -7.97 3.43 31.96
CA ALA A 137 -7.89 2.35 30.99
C ALA A 137 -7.92 0.93 31.62
N LYS A 138 -8.76 0.75 32.64
CA LYS A 138 -8.83 -0.50 33.40
C LYS A 138 -9.45 -1.60 32.54
N TRP A 139 -8.77 -2.74 32.46
CA TRP A 139 -9.17 -3.88 31.64
C TRP A 139 -10.24 -4.77 32.32
N GLY A 140 -10.46 -4.60 33.63
CA GLY A 140 -11.21 -5.56 34.46
C GLY A 140 -10.33 -6.71 34.93
N ASP A 141 -10.83 -7.54 35.85
CA ASP A 141 -10.03 -8.60 36.48
C ASP A 141 -9.82 -9.80 35.54
N ALA A 142 -8.57 -10.15 35.28
CA ALA A 142 -8.13 -11.10 34.25
C ALA A 142 -8.06 -12.56 34.74
N SER A 143 -9.07 -13.03 35.47
CA SER A 143 -9.07 -14.36 36.11
C SER A 143 -10.04 -15.39 35.52
N GLN A 144 -10.51 -15.21 34.29
CA GLN A 144 -11.19 -16.29 33.56
C GLN A 144 -10.58 -16.49 32.17
N ALA A 145 -9.50 -17.26 32.16
CA ALA A 145 -9.16 -18.11 31.03
C ALA A 145 -10.35 -19.05 30.76
N VAL A 146 -10.73 -19.19 29.50
CA VAL A 146 -11.85 -20.05 29.10
C VAL A 146 -11.41 -21.51 29.23
N GLU A 147 -11.74 -22.15 30.35
CA GLU A 147 -11.82 -23.61 30.49
C GLU A 147 -13.15 -24.12 29.90
N GLU A 148 -13.11 -25.32 29.31
CA GLU A 148 -14.26 -26.07 28.79
C GLU A 148 -15.35 -26.34 29.84
N PRO A 149 -16.63 -26.40 29.45
CA PRO A 149 -17.59 -27.22 30.20
C PRO A 149 -18.34 -28.25 29.35
N LYS A 150 -18.34 -29.47 29.90
CA LYS A 150 -19.17 -30.64 29.59
C LYS A 150 -20.67 -30.39 29.81
N GLU A 151 -21.47 -31.22 29.14
CA GLU A 151 -22.93 -31.37 29.19
C GLU A 151 -23.58 -31.26 30.60
N THR A 152 -24.72 -30.56 30.69
CA THR A 152 -26.07 -31.13 30.99
C THR A 152 -27.16 -30.04 30.88
N ALA A 153 -28.37 -30.46 30.47
CA ALA A 153 -29.49 -29.66 29.96
C ALA A 153 -30.55 -29.27 31.03
N PRO A 154 -31.77 -28.74 30.70
CA PRO A 154 -32.20 -27.87 29.60
C PRO A 154 -32.99 -26.62 30.09
N VAL A 155 -33.07 -25.56 29.27
CA VAL A 155 -34.27 -24.70 29.27
C VAL A 155 -34.72 -24.47 27.84
N SER A 156 -35.98 -24.83 27.62
CA SER A 156 -36.74 -24.90 26.38
C SER A 156 -36.71 -23.63 25.54
N ASN A 157 -36.49 -23.81 24.24
CA ASN A 157 -37.19 -23.01 23.24
C ASN A 157 -37.70 -23.92 22.14
N ASP A 158 -39.01 -23.93 22.00
CA ASP A 158 -39.77 -24.76 21.08
C ASP A 158 -39.49 -24.35 19.63
N ASN A 159 -38.88 -25.26 18.87
CA ASN A 159 -39.19 -25.42 17.45
C ASN A 159 -38.90 -26.87 17.05
N LYS A 160 -39.90 -27.70 17.28
CA LYS A 160 -39.94 -29.10 16.88
C LYS A 160 -40.29 -29.15 15.39
N VAL A 161 -39.33 -29.49 14.55
CA VAL A 161 -39.61 -30.07 13.22
C VAL A 161 -39.14 -31.53 13.30
N ALA A 162 -40.08 -32.43 13.04
CA ALA A 162 -39.93 -33.87 13.21
C ALA A 162 -38.94 -34.48 12.22
N GLU A 163 -38.05 -35.34 12.71
CA GLU A 163 -37.16 -36.21 11.93
C GLU A 163 -37.95 -37.36 11.26
N ALA A 164 -37.66 -37.59 9.99
CA ALA A 164 -37.77 -38.89 9.34
C ALA A 164 -36.43 -39.67 9.56
N PRO A 165 -36.40 -41.01 9.53
CA PRO A 165 -35.23 -41.80 9.96
C PRO A 165 -33.96 -41.37 9.23
N GLY A 166 -33.02 -40.80 9.98
CA GLY A 166 -31.91 -40.00 9.48
C GLY A 166 -30.87 -40.83 8.75
N ASP A 167 -30.52 -40.39 7.56
CA ASP A 167 -29.30 -40.79 6.85
C ASP A 167 -28.10 -40.61 7.81
N PRO A 168 -27.34 -41.68 8.12
CA PRO A 168 -26.17 -41.61 9.01
C PRO A 168 -25.16 -40.53 8.59
N GLY A 169 -25.05 -40.23 7.29
CA GLY A 169 -24.19 -39.17 6.79
C GLY A 169 -24.73 -37.77 7.11
N VAL A 170 -26.05 -37.56 7.18
CA VAL A 170 -26.66 -36.28 7.61
C VAL A 170 -26.43 -36.07 9.11
N ALA A 171 -26.51 -37.13 9.92
CA ALA A 171 -26.17 -37.07 11.34
C ALA A 171 -24.69 -36.73 11.56
N LEU A 172 -23.79 -37.34 10.78
CA LEU A 172 -22.36 -37.01 10.77
C LEU A 172 -22.12 -35.56 10.35
N PHE A 173 -22.83 -35.09 9.33
CA PHE A 173 -22.72 -33.70 8.87
C PHE A 173 -23.10 -32.71 9.98
N ASN A 174 -24.27 -32.88 10.60
CA ASN A 174 -24.74 -31.96 11.63
C ASN A 174 -23.88 -31.96 12.90
N SER A 175 -23.37 -33.13 13.31
CA SER A 175 -22.64 -33.28 14.58
C SER A 175 -21.15 -32.95 14.47
N LYS A 176 -20.53 -33.20 13.31
CA LYS A 176 -19.07 -33.05 13.15
C LYS A 176 -18.67 -32.07 12.05
N VAL A 177 -19.24 -32.18 10.85
CA VAL A 177 -18.78 -31.39 9.69
C VAL A 177 -19.23 -29.93 9.77
N LEU A 178 -20.49 -29.69 10.12
CA LEU A 178 -21.05 -28.35 10.20
C LEU A 178 -20.31 -27.45 11.22
N PRO A 179 -20.02 -27.91 12.45
CA PRO A 179 -19.19 -27.12 13.39
C PRO A 179 -17.80 -26.79 12.85
N ILE A 180 -17.16 -27.69 12.09
CA ILE A 180 -15.85 -27.43 11.47
C ILE A 180 -16.01 -26.31 10.42
N PHE A 181 -17.01 -26.42 9.56
CA PHE A 181 -17.28 -25.43 8.52
C PHE A 181 -17.61 -24.05 9.10
N GLU A 182 -18.45 -23.99 10.14
CA GLU A 182 -18.80 -22.74 10.83
C GLU A 182 -17.59 -22.05 11.45
N ASN A 183 -16.77 -22.81 12.18
CA ASN A 183 -15.68 -22.24 12.98
C ASN A 183 -14.40 -21.98 12.18
N LYS A 184 -14.14 -22.77 11.13
CA LYS A 184 -12.86 -22.76 10.41
C LYS A 184 -12.96 -22.31 8.96
N CYS A 185 -14.14 -22.39 8.35
CA CYS A 185 -14.29 -22.20 6.91
C CYS A 185 -15.13 -20.96 6.53
N PHE A 186 -16.27 -20.72 7.19
CA PHE A 186 -17.21 -19.65 6.80
C PHE A 186 -16.62 -18.25 6.92
N GLY A 187 -15.64 -18.04 7.80
CA GLY A 187 -14.94 -16.75 7.91
C GLY A 187 -14.21 -16.31 6.63
N CYS A 188 -13.94 -17.23 5.69
CA CYS A 188 -13.35 -16.93 4.38
C CYS A 188 -14.10 -17.52 3.18
N HIS A 189 -14.96 -18.50 3.39
CA HIS A 189 -15.76 -19.21 2.37
C HIS A 189 -17.25 -19.25 2.76
N GLY A 190 -17.77 -18.12 3.25
CA GLY A 190 -19.14 -17.93 3.71
C GLY A 190 -19.79 -16.69 3.05
N PRO A 191 -20.98 -16.25 3.49
CA PRO A 191 -21.75 -15.22 2.79
C PRO A 191 -21.00 -13.89 2.66
N GLU A 192 -20.35 -13.46 3.75
CA GLU A 192 -19.63 -12.17 3.82
C GLU A 192 -18.30 -12.17 3.07
N LYS A 193 -17.70 -13.34 2.84
CA LYS A 193 -16.37 -13.47 2.23
C LYS A 193 -16.25 -14.78 1.45
N GLN A 194 -15.92 -14.68 0.17
CA GLN A 194 -15.96 -15.78 -0.80
C GLN A 194 -14.61 -15.91 -1.49
N LYS A 195 -13.56 -16.27 -0.72
CA LYS A 195 -12.23 -16.47 -1.32
C LYS A 195 -12.30 -17.56 -2.39
N ALA A 196 -11.64 -17.32 -3.53
CA ALA A 196 -11.70 -18.18 -4.71
C ALA A 196 -13.13 -18.43 -5.24
N SER A 197 -14.04 -17.48 -5.01
CA SER A 197 -15.48 -17.59 -5.32
C SER A 197 -16.16 -18.81 -4.67
N LEU A 198 -15.58 -19.37 -3.61
CA LEU A 198 -16.05 -20.57 -2.94
C LEU A 198 -16.95 -20.26 -1.74
N ARG A 199 -18.04 -21.02 -1.60
CA ARG A 199 -19.01 -20.98 -0.49
C ARG A 199 -19.26 -22.38 0.06
N LEU A 200 -19.17 -22.53 1.39
CA LEU A 200 -19.29 -23.82 2.09
C LEU A 200 -20.52 -23.88 3.02
N ASP A 201 -21.28 -22.80 3.17
CA ASP A 201 -22.44 -22.67 4.08
C ASP A 201 -23.79 -23.06 3.43
N SER A 202 -23.75 -23.55 2.19
CA SER A 202 -24.92 -23.93 1.41
C SER A 202 -24.63 -25.17 0.59
N HIS A 203 -25.59 -26.12 0.58
CA HIS A 203 -25.50 -27.33 -0.23
C HIS A 203 -25.40 -27.03 -1.74
N GLU A 204 -26.16 -26.05 -2.21
CA GLU A 204 -26.12 -25.65 -3.62
C GLU A 204 -24.77 -24.99 -3.96
N ALA A 205 -24.24 -24.18 -3.05
CA ALA A 205 -23.02 -23.42 -3.27
C ALA A 205 -21.75 -24.30 -3.21
N ILE A 206 -21.72 -25.29 -2.30
CA ILE A 206 -20.61 -26.25 -2.22
C ILE A 206 -20.54 -27.16 -3.45
N LEU A 207 -21.70 -27.50 -4.04
CA LEU A 207 -21.79 -28.25 -5.31
C LEU A 207 -21.44 -27.39 -6.53
N LYS A 208 -21.73 -26.09 -6.50
CA LYS A 208 -21.32 -25.13 -7.55
C LYS A 208 -19.80 -25.03 -7.68
N GLY A 209 -19.06 -25.20 -6.58
CA GLY A 209 -17.60 -25.22 -6.58
C GLY A 209 -16.96 -23.85 -6.41
N SER A 210 -15.71 -23.73 -6.88
CA SER A 210 -14.89 -22.51 -6.80
C SER A 210 -14.62 -21.96 -8.22
N GLU A 211 -13.90 -20.84 -8.31
CA GLU A 211 -13.40 -20.32 -9.60
C GLU A 211 -12.48 -21.33 -10.34
N TYR A 212 -11.93 -22.31 -9.62
CA TYR A 212 -11.08 -23.38 -10.16
C TYR A 212 -11.85 -24.67 -10.49
N GLY A 213 -13.18 -24.66 -10.37
CA GLY A 213 -14.05 -25.79 -10.69
C GLY A 213 -14.65 -26.51 -9.48
N PRO A 214 -15.22 -27.72 -9.68
CA PRO A 214 -15.90 -28.49 -8.64
C PRO A 214 -14.94 -28.85 -7.51
N ILE A 215 -15.40 -28.69 -6.26
CA ILE A 215 -14.58 -29.00 -5.08
C ILE A 215 -14.98 -30.28 -4.35
N LEU A 216 -16.16 -30.83 -4.68
CA LEU A 216 -16.77 -31.95 -4.00
C LEU A 216 -17.24 -32.97 -5.02
N GLU A 217 -16.74 -34.20 -4.91
CA GLU A 217 -17.17 -35.38 -5.66
C GLU A 217 -17.81 -36.37 -4.66
N PRO A 218 -19.15 -36.38 -4.55
CA PRO A 218 -19.85 -37.25 -3.60
C PRO A 218 -19.47 -38.73 -3.76
N GLY A 219 -19.05 -39.35 -2.66
CA GLY A 219 -18.63 -40.76 -2.62
C GLY A 219 -17.15 -41.01 -2.91
N ASP A 220 -16.39 -40.01 -3.38
CA ASP A 220 -14.96 -40.15 -3.70
C ASP A 220 -14.12 -39.00 -3.07
N PRO A 221 -13.63 -39.19 -1.83
CA PRO A 221 -12.77 -38.21 -1.18
C PRO A 221 -11.48 -37.93 -1.95
N GLU A 222 -10.90 -38.93 -2.61
CA GLU A 222 -9.61 -38.79 -3.31
C GLU A 222 -9.75 -37.99 -4.63
N LYS A 223 -10.97 -37.91 -5.19
CA LYS A 223 -11.28 -36.98 -6.29
C LYS A 223 -11.78 -35.62 -5.84
N SER A 224 -12.20 -35.48 -4.59
CA SER A 224 -12.71 -34.22 -4.06
C SER A 224 -11.57 -33.24 -3.74
N GLN A 225 -11.54 -32.10 -4.43
CA GLN A 225 -10.54 -31.05 -4.17
C GLN A 225 -10.57 -30.57 -2.71
N LEU A 226 -11.76 -30.54 -2.10
CA LEU A 226 -11.96 -30.21 -0.68
C LEU A 226 -11.09 -31.09 0.24
N TYR A 227 -10.99 -32.40 -0.03
CA TYR A 227 -10.17 -33.28 0.80
C TYR A 227 -8.67 -33.06 0.57
N LYS A 228 -8.26 -32.88 -0.69
CA LYS A 228 -6.84 -32.66 -1.07
C LYS A 228 -6.22 -31.42 -0.44
N VAL A 229 -6.97 -30.31 -0.41
CA VAL A 229 -6.47 -29.06 0.18
C VAL A 229 -6.35 -29.16 1.71
N LEU A 230 -7.18 -29.99 2.35
CA LEU A 230 -7.14 -30.24 3.80
C LEU A 230 -5.98 -31.18 4.20
N THR A 231 -5.61 -32.13 3.34
CA THR A 231 -4.48 -33.03 3.58
C THR A 231 -3.12 -32.39 3.32
N TYR A 232 -3.09 -31.22 2.68
CA TYR A 232 -1.90 -30.49 2.24
C TYR A 232 -1.11 -31.26 1.17
N ASP A 233 -1.81 -32.01 0.31
CA ASP A 233 -1.21 -32.85 -0.73
C ASP A 233 -1.12 -32.13 -2.10
N GLY A 234 -0.90 -30.82 -2.11
CA GLY A 234 -0.87 -30.02 -3.34
C GLY A 234 -0.37 -28.59 -3.14
N GLU A 235 -0.32 -27.82 -4.24
CA GLU A 235 0.18 -26.43 -4.24
C GLU A 235 -0.72 -25.47 -3.45
N VAL A 236 -2.02 -25.75 -3.40
CA VAL A 236 -3.00 -24.99 -2.62
C VAL A 236 -3.36 -25.76 -1.37
N VAL A 237 -3.11 -25.17 -0.21
CA VAL A 237 -3.40 -25.75 1.11
C VAL A 237 -4.42 -24.90 1.85
N MET A 238 -5.36 -25.55 2.55
CA MET A 238 -6.40 -24.89 3.35
C MET A 238 -6.63 -25.68 4.64
N PRO A 239 -6.86 -25.02 5.79
CA PRO A 239 -6.77 -23.57 6.02
C PRO A 239 -5.32 -23.05 5.97
N PRO A 240 -5.03 -21.87 5.39
CA PRO A 240 -3.65 -21.44 5.10
C PRO A 240 -2.81 -21.10 6.35
N LYS A 241 -3.46 -20.92 7.50
CA LYS A 241 -2.79 -20.56 8.76
C LYS A 241 -2.36 -21.78 9.56
N GLU A 242 -3.20 -22.81 9.59
CA GLU A 242 -3.00 -24.00 10.42
C GLU A 242 -3.79 -25.16 9.84
N LYS A 243 -3.15 -26.33 9.78
CA LYS A 243 -3.77 -27.55 9.28
C LYS A 243 -4.79 -28.04 10.31
N LEU A 244 -5.95 -28.50 9.83
CA LEU A 244 -6.96 -29.08 10.73
C LEU A 244 -6.41 -30.31 11.46
N PRO A 245 -6.86 -30.58 12.70
CA PRO A 245 -6.61 -31.84 13.37
C PRO A 245 -7.04 -33.02 12.50
N GLN A 246 -6.29 -34.13 12.59
CA GLN A 246 -6.56 -35.30 11.74
C GLN A 246 -7.99 -35.83 11.92
N GLU A 247 -8.53 -35.78 13.14
CA GLU A 247 -9.91 -36.20 13.44
C GLU A 247 -10.97 -35.37 12.71
N GLU A 248 -10.72 -34.06 12.51
CA GLU A 248 -11.60 -33.16 11.75
C GLU A 248 -11.52 -33.45 10.24
N ILE A 249 -10.30 -33.72 9.74
CA ILE A 249 -10.08 -34.12 8.35
C ILE A 249 -10.77 -35.46 8.05
N ASP A 250 -10.68 -36.41 8.98
CA ASP A 250 -11.28 -37.74 8.86
C ASP A 250 -12.81 -37.64 8.89
N ALA A 251 -13.39 -36.78 9.74
CA ALA A 251 -14.83 -36.54 9.75
C ALA A 251 -15.34 -35.96 8.41
N ILE A 252 -14.58 -35.04 7.79
CA ILE A 252 -14.91 -34.52 6.46
C ILE A 252 -14.74 -35.61 5.39
N LYS A 253 -13.70 -36.44 5.47
CA LYS A 253 -13.48 -37.57 4.56
C LYS A 253 -14.64 -38.56 4.60
N GLU A 254 -15.06 -38.97 5.80
CA GLU A 254 -16.16 -39.90 6.02
C GLU A 254 -17.49 -39.34 5.49
N TRP A 255 -17.72 -38.03 5.68
CA TRP A 255 -18.90 -37.36 5.12
C TRP A 255 -18.90 -37.35 3.60
N ILE A 256 -17.76 -37.02 2.95
CA ILE A 256 -17.65 -37.08 1.49
C ILE A 256 -17.89 -38.50 1.00
N GLN A 257 -17.30 -39.50 1.66
CA GLN A 257 -17.45 -40.91 1.33
C GLN A 257 -18.90 -41.41 1.48
N ALA A 258 -19.66 -40.86 2.44
CA ALA A 258 -21.07 -41.13 2.62
C ALA A 258 -21.97 -40.48 1.53
N GLY A 259 -21.39 -39.84 0.52
CA GLY A 259 -22.13 -39.15 -0.54
C GLY A 259 -22.39 -37.68 -0.23
N ALA A 260 -21.64 -37.10 0.71
CA ALA A 260 -21.77 -35.72 1.16
C ALA A 260 -23.22 -35.28 1.47
N PRO A 261 -24.02 -36.11 2.19
CA PRO A 261 -25.43 -35.82 2.35
C PRO A 261 -25.62 -34.59 3.24
N TRP A 262 -26.60 -33.76 2.86
CA TRP A 262 -26.90 -32.48 3.48
C TRP A 262 -28.33 -32.51 4.05
N PRO A 263 -28.59 -31.97 5.25
CA PRO A 263 -29.93 -31.95 5.81
C PRO A 263 -30.88 -31.17 4.90
N SER A 264 -32.04 -31.74 4.57
CA SER A 264 -33.08 -31.07 3.80
C SER A 264 -33.72 -29.93 4.61
N GLY A 265 -33.06 -28.78 4.60
CA GLY A 265 -33.44 -27.54 5.29
C GLY A 265 -32.37 -26.45 5.11
N LYS A 266 -32.78 -25.18 4.95
CA LYS A 266 -31.84 -24.06 4.86
C LYS A 266 -31.11 -23.90 6.20
N LEU A 267 -29.81 -24.22 6.25
CA LEU A 267 -28.95 -24.00 7.43
C LEU A 267 -28.59 -22.51 7.62
N SER A 268 -28.80 -21.70 6.58
CA SER A 268 -28.56 -20.26 6.59
C SER A 268 -29.84 -19.49 6.31
N LYS A 269 -30.11 -18.44 7.09
CA LYS A 269 -31.15 -17.43 6.77
C LYS A 269 -30.73 -16.51 5.62
N ALA A 270 -29.49 -16.64 5.11
CA ALA A 270 -29.05 -15.93 3.93
C ALA A 270 -29.64 -16.58 2.66
N ASP A 271 -29.99 -15.74 1.70
CA ASP A 271 -30.44 -16.17 0.38
C ASP A 271 -29.32 -17.02 -0.27
N PRO A 272 -29.59 -18.24 -0.80
CA PRO A 272 -28.59 -18.98 -1.59
C PRO A 272 -28.08 -18.17 -2.79
N ASP A 273 -28.85 -17.18 -3.24
CA ASP A 273 -28.52 -16.25 -4.33
C ASP A 273 -27.82 -14.96 -3.84
N LYS A 274 -27.62 -14.80 -2.52
CA LYS A 274 -26.70 -13.77 -1.98
C LYS A 274 -25.26 -14.24 -2.19
N THR A 275 -24.80 -14.16 -3.42
CA THR A 275 -23.39 -13.88 -3.69
C THR A 275 -23.04 -12.54 -3.01
N GLN A 276 -21.76 -12.24 -2.76
CA GLN A 276 -21.39 -10.83 -2.58
C GLN A 276 -22.04 -10.03 -3.73
N PRO A 277 -22.37 -8.73 -3.55
CA PRO A 277 -22.67 -7.89 -4.72
C PRO A 277 -21.61 -8.25 -5.74
N GLU A 278 -22.05 -8.73 -6.92
CA GLU A 278 -21.17 -9.26 -7.95
C GLU A 278 -19.88 -8.45 -7.90
N GLU A 279 -18.75 -9.13 -7.68
CA GLU A 279 -17.48 -8.52 -8.02
C GLU A 279 -17.68 -8.04 -9.46
N GLN A 280 -17.86 -6.72 -9.61
CA GLN A 280 -18.68 -6.11 -10.67
C GLN A 280 -18.57 -6.92 -11.94
N PRO A 281 -19.67 -7.53 -12.44
CA PRO A 281 -19.68 -8.74 -13.26
C PRO A 281 -18.47 -8.76 -14.17
N LYS A 282 -17.36 -9.32 -13.67
CA LYS A 282 -15.96 -9.01 -14.02
C LYS A 282 -15.90 -8.28 -15.35
N GLU A 283 -16.19 -6.96 -15.34
CA GLU A 283 -16.78 -6.23 -16.49
C GLU A 283 -16.34 -6.97 -17.73
N GLU A 284 -17.20 -7.83 -18.28
CA GLU A 284 -16.84 -8.65 -19.43
C GLU A 284 -16.53 -7.59 -20.45
N LEU A 285 -15.25 -7.20 -20.51
CA LEU A 285 -14.76 -5.94 -21.05
C LEU A 285 -15.44 -5.94 -22.37
N ALA A 286 -16.50 -5.12 -22.50
CA ALA A 286 -17.46 -5.33 -23.57
C ALA A 286 -16.57 -5.52 -24.78
N ALA A 287 -16.70 -6.61 -25.53
CA ALA A 287 -15.66 -7.01 -26.48
C ALA A 287 -15.30 -5.91 -27.52
N ASN A 288 -15.96 -4.74 -27.42
CA ASN A 288 -15.79 -3.50 -28.14
C ASN A 288 -15.44 -2.23 -27.32
N GLU A 289 -15.17 -2.26 -26.00
CA GLU A 289 -14.75 -1.06 -25.23
C GLU A 289 -13.41 -1.28 -24.52
N ILE A 290 -12.35 -1.19 -25.30
CA ILE A 290 -10.99 -0.96 -24.82
C ILE A 290 -11.03 0.23 -23.81
N PRO A 291 -10.51 0.11 -22.57
CA PRO A 291 -10.48 1.23 -21.62
C PRO A 291 -9.77 2.43 -22.25
N TRP A 292 -10.16 3.65 -21.88
CA TRP A 292 -9.67 4.87 -22.54
C TRP A 292 -8.14 4.96 -22.65
N SER A 293 -7.41 4.41 -21.66
CA SER A 293 -5.95 4.38 -21.61
C SER A 293 -5.31 3.45 -22.63
N PHE A 294 -6.06 2.49 -23.17
CA PHE A 294 -5.63 1.55 -24.20
C PHE A 294 -6.18 1.91 -25.59
N LYS A 295 -7.04 2.95 -25.69
CA LYS A 295 -7.47 3.47 -26.99
C LYS A 295 -6.32 4.24 -27.64
N PRO A 296 -6.12 4.14 -28.97
CA PRO A 296 -5.16 4.99 -29.67
C PRO A 296 -5.41 6.47 -29.36
N ILE A 297 -4.34 7.23 -29.17
CA ILE A 297 -4.43 8.67 -28.98
C ILE A 297 -4.89 9.29 -30.31
N HIS A 298 -6.05 9.92 -30.30
CA HIS A 298 -6.55 10.68 -31.43
C HIS A 298 -6.30 12.17 -31.19
N GLU A 299 -5.81 12.85 -32.22
CA GLU A 299 -5.61 14.29 -32.18
C GLU A 299 -6.99 14.99 -32.12
N ALA A 300 -7.31 15.56 -30.97
CA ALA A 300 -8.60 16.20 -30.75
C ALA A 300 -8.62 17.59 -31.42
N SER A 301 -9.47 17.81 -32.43
CA SER A 301 -9.67 19.14 -33.00
C SER A 301 -10.81 19.87 -32.27
N ILE A 302 -10.52 20.99 -31.61
CA ILE A 302 -11.55 21.86 -31.03
C ILE A 302 -11.86 23.00 -32.00
N ASP A 303 -13.12 23.11 -32.39
CA ASP A 303 -13.62 24.23 -33.17
C ASP A 303 -13.70 25.50 -32.31
N LYS A 304 -12.67 26.35 -32.41
CA LYS A 304 -12.55 27.61 -31.64
C LYS A 304 -13.73 28.55 -31.84
N THR A 305 -14.49 28.44 -32.94
CA THR A 305 -15.65 29.30 -33.20
C THR A 305 -16.83 28.98 -32.27
N LYS A 306 -16.91 27.75 -31.77
CA LYS A 306 -17.96 27.27 -30.85
C LYS A 306 -17.61 27.47 -29.38
N VAL A 307 -16.42 27.98 -29.09
CA VAL A 307 -15.94 28.19 -27.74
C VAL A 307 -16.23 29.63 -27.31
N ASN A 308 -16.96 29.79 -26.20
CA ASN A 308 -17.23 31.09 -25.61
C ASN A 308 -16.13 31.48 -24.62
N LEU A 309 -15.00 31.96 -25.16
CA LEU A 309 -13.87 32.49 -24.39
C LEU A 309 -13.44 33.84 -24.96
N SER A 310 -13.03 34.76 -24.09
CA SER A 310 -12.74 36.15 -24.44
C SER A 310 -11.46 36.31 -25.27
N LYS A 311 -10.44 35.46 -25.05
CA LYS A 311 -9.15 35.50 -25.75
C LYS A 311 -8.87 34.24 -26.57
N LYS A 312 -9.89 33.68 -27.23
CA LYS A 312 -9.75 32.42 -28.01
C LYS A 312 -8.65 32.42 -29.07
N ASP A 313 -8.25 33.60 -29.57
CA ASP A 313 -7.16 33.75 -30.56
C ASP A 313 -5.76 33.56 -29.95
N TRP A 314 -5.63 33.61 -28.61
CA TRP A 314 -4.38 33.30 -27.91
C TRP A 314 -4.09 31.80 -27.89
N ALA A 315 -5.12 30.95 -27.91
CA ALA A 315 -4.94 29.50 -27.88
C ALA A 315 -4.42 29.04 -29.24
N GLU A 316 -3.28 28.36 -29.30
CA GLU A 316 -2.72 27.81 -30.54
C GLU A 316 -3.18 26.36 -30.72
N THR A 317 -3.07 25.57 -29.65
CA THR A 317 -3.43 24.16 -29.58
C THR A 317 -4.81 23.93 -28.93
N PRO A 318 -5.41 22.73 -29.10
CA PRO A 318 -6.61 22.34 -28.36
C PRO A 318 -6.44 22.37 -26.84
N VAL A 319 -5.24 22.07 -26.33
CA VAL A 319 -4.93 22.09 -24.89
C VAL A 319 -5.04 23.52 -24.33
N ASP A 320 -4.58 24.51 -25.10
CA ASP A 320 -4.61 25.92 -24.68
C ASP A 320 -6.03 26.43 -24.44
N ILE A 321 -7.04 25.86 -25.11
CA ILE A 321 -8.45 26.19 -24.87
C ILE A 321 -8.88 25.79 -23.45
N PHE A 322 -8.45 24.62 -22.97
CA PHE A 322 -8.76 24.17 -21.62
C PHE A 322 -8.04 25.02 -20.57
N VAL A 323 -6.78 25.39 -20.84
CA VAL A 323 -6.00 26.28 -19.99
C VAL A 323 -6.66 27.66 -19.92
N LEU A 324 -7.02 28.24 -21.07
CA LEU A 324 -7.67 29.55 -21.14
C LEU A 324 -9.01 29.55 -20.41
N LYS A 325 -9.82 28.48 -20.57
CA LYS A 325 -11.06 28.33 -19.82
C LYS A 325 -10.83 28.40 -18.31
N LYS A 326 -9.83 27.69 -17.80
CA LYS A 326 -9.48 27.69 -16.37
C LYS A 326 -8.96 29.05 -15.89
N LEU A 327 -8.20 29.76 -16.73
CA LEU A 327 -7.75 31.12 -16.42
C LEU A 327 -8.93 32.09 -16.33
N GLU A 328 -9.85 32.07 -17.30
CA GLU A 328 -11.03 32.96 -17.30
C GLU A 328 -11.99 32.66 -16.14
N GLU A 329 -12.22 31.38 -15.80
CA GLU A 329 -12.96 30.96 -14.60
C GLU A 329 -12.34 31.53 -13.32
N ALA A 330 -11.01 31.63 -13.27
CA ALA A 330 -10.26 32.20 -12.15
C ALA A 330 -10.09 33.74 -12.23
N GLY A 331 -10.66 34.41 -13.24
CA GLY A 331 -10.48 35.85 -13.46
C GLY A 331 -9.05 36.25 -13.86
N LEU A 332 -8.24 35.30 -14.33
CA LEU A 332 -6.88 35.49 -14.78
C LEU A 332 -6.82 35.64 -16.30
N THR A 333 -5.74 36.25 -16.79
CA THR A 333 -5.45 36.33 -18.23
C THR A 333 -4.07 35.76 -18.53
N PRO A 334 -3.84 35.22 -19.75
CA PRO A 334 -2.53 34.71 -20.12
C PRO A 334 -1.43 35.77 -19.98
N SER A 335 -0.25 35.32 -19.56
CA SER A 335 0.94 36.18 -19.53
C SER A 335 1.36 36.58 -20.95
N PRO A 336 1.95 37.77 -21.13
CA PRO A 336 2.53 38.14 -22.42
C PRO A 336 3.66 37.17 -22.80
N PRO A 337 3.93 36.96 -24.10
CA PRO A 337 5.09 36.22 -24.56
C PRO A 337 6.40 36.79 -23.97
N ALA A 338 7.34 35.90 -23.68
CA ALA A 338 8.66 36.31 -23.21
C ALA A 338 9.40 37.12 -24.30
N ASP A 339 10.24 38.06 -23.89
CA ASP A 339 11.07 38.79 -24.85
C ASP A 339 12.08 37.86 -25.53
N ARG A 340 12.56 38.25 -26.71
CA ARG A 340 13.48 37.40 -27.50
C ARG A 340 14.76 37.04 -26.73
N THR A 341 15.28 37.93 -25.90
CA THR A 341 16.50 37.65 -25.11
C THR A 341 16.22 36.60 -24.03
N GLN A 342 15.05 36.67 -23.38
CA GLN A 342 14.59 35.66 -22.45
C GLN A 342 14.33 34.31 -23.14
N LEU A 343 13.71 34.31 -24.32
CA LEU A 343 13.41 33.10 -25.07
C LEU A 343 14.67 32.30 -25.40
N ILE A 344 15.69 32.94 -25.99
CA ILE A 344 16.93 32.22 -26.31
C ILE A 344 17.62 31.70 -25.04
N ARG A 345 17.65 32.48 -23.95
CA ARG A 345 18.25 32.02 -22.69
C ARG A 345 17.52 30.80 -22.14
N ARG A 346 16.18 30.81 -22.15
CA ARG A 346 15.36 29.68 -21.69
C ARG A 346 15.57 28.45 -22.54
N ALA A 347 15.61 28.59 -23.86
CA ALA A 347 15.86 27.49 -24.79
C ALA A 347 17.21 26.81 -24.51
N TYR A 348 18.28 27.61 -24.36
CA TYR A 348 19.63 27.12 -24.07
C TYR A 348 19.74 26.40 -22.72
N TYR A 349 19.22 27.00 -21.64
CA TYR A 349 19.23 26.34 -20.33
C TYR A 349 18.32 25.10 -20.29
N GLY A 350 17.18 25.14 -20.97
CA GLY A 350 16.22 24.04 -21.01
C GLY A 350 16.74 22.84 -21.79
N LEU A 351 17.26 23.07 -22.99
CA LEU A 351 17.65 22.00 -23.90
C LEU A 351 19.05 21.46 -23.65
N ILE A 352 20.03 22.32 -23.37
CA ILE A 352 21.44 21.91 -23.24
C ILE A 352 22.08 22.27 -21.90
N GLY A 353 21.38 22.97 -21.00
CA GLY A 353 21.85 23.28 -19.65
C GLY A 353 22.91 24.38 -19.54
N LEU A 354 23.30 25.01 -20.64
CA LEU A 354 24.33 26.05 -20.70
C LEU A 354 23.72 27.36 -21.21
N PRO A 355 24.24 28.54 -20.83
CA PRO A 355 23.79 29.80 -21.41
C PRO A 355 24.22 29.94 -22.88
N PRO A 356 23.50 30.74 -23.69
CA PRO A 356 23.96 31.12 -25.03
C PRO A 356 25.17 32.05 -24.94
N THR A 357 26.05 31.98 -25.94
CA THR A 357 27.13 32.95 -26.11
C THR A 357 26.59 34.33 -26.55
N PRO A 358 27.33 35.43 -26.31
CA PRO A 358 26.92 36.75 -26.79
C PRO A 358 26.65 36.80 -28.30
N THR A 359 27.45 36.08 -29.10
CA THR A 359 27.26 36.00 -30.55
C THR A 359 25.97 35.28 -30.90
N GLU A 360 25.68 34.13 -30.30
CA GLU A 360 24.42 33.40 -30.56
C GLU A 360 23.18 34.20 -30.18
N VAL A 361 23.25 35.00 -29.11
CA VAL A 361 22.18 35.95 -28.75
C VAL A 361 22.04 37.01 -29.83
N GLN A 362 23.13 37.64 -30.25
CA GLN A 362 23.08 38.69 -31.26
C GLN A 362 22.55 38.16 -32.60
N ASP A 363 22.99 36.99 -33.03
CA ASP A 363 22.55 36.33 -34.26
C ASP A 363 21.03 36.13 -34.22
N PHE A 364 20.50 35.53 -33.14
CA PHE A 364 19.06 35.34 -32.96
C PHE A 364 18.29 36.66 -32.89
N LEU A 365 18.81 37.68 -32.21
CA LEU A 365 18.13 38.98 -32.13
C LEU A 365 18.09 39.69 -33.48
N SER A 366 19.09 39.45 -34.35
CA SER A 366 19.15 40.03 -35.69
C SER A 366 18.37 39.25 -36.75
N ASP A 367 18.05 37.97 -36.49
CA ASP A 367 17.28 37.13 -37.40
C ASP A 367 15.78 37.48 -37.37
N THR A 368 15.29 38.11 -38.43
CA THR A 368 13.89 38.52 -38.59
C THR A 368 13.03 37.49 -39.31
N SER A 369 13.59 36.32 -39.63
CA SER A 369 12.84 35.24 -40.26
C SER A 369 11.68 34.79 -39.37
N PRO A 370 10.52 34.43 -39.95
CA PRO A 370 9.36 34.01 -39.17
C PRO A 370 9.61 32.71 -38.38
N ASP A 371 10.60 31.92 -38.76
CA ASP A 371 11.03 30.65 -38.17
C ASP A 371 12.35 30.77 -37.36
N ALA A 372 12.77 31.99 -37.00
CA ALA A 372 14.07 32.23 -36.36
C ALA A 372 14.22 31.50 -35.01
N TYR A 373 13.13 31.33 -34.26
CA TYR A 373 13.17 30.67 -32.94
C TYR A 373 13.26 29.15 -33.12
N GLU A 374 12.48 28.60 -34.04
CA GLU A 374 12.46 27.19 -34.42
C GLU A 374 13.85 26.74 -34.88
N ARG A 375 14.53 27.54 -35.71
CA ARG A 375 15.93 27.28 -36.10
C ARG A 375 16.89 27.20 -34.92
N VAL A 376 16.69 28.02 -33.88
CA VAL A 376 17.48 27.93 -32.65
C VAL A 376 17.19 26.62 -31.92
N ILE A 377 15.92 26.24 -31.81
CA ILE A 377 15.50 24.98 -31.18
C ILE A 377 16.08 23.77 -31.93
N ASP A 378 15.94 23.71 -33.25
CA ASP A 378 16.46 22.63 -34.09
C ASP A 378 17.97 22.47 -33.91
N ARG A 379 18.72 23.58 -33.89
CA ARG A 379 20.17 23.55 -33.66
C ARG A 379 20.52 23.03 -32.26
N LEU A 380 19.72 23.37 -31.25
CA LEU A 380 19.95 22.90 -29.87
C LEU A 380 19.60 21.42 -29.70
N LEU A 381 18.53 20.96 -30.32
CA LEU A 381 18.14 19.54 -30.33
C LEU A 381 19.17 18.69 -31.08
N ALA A 382 19.75 19.21 -32.17
CA ALA A 382 20.82 18.55 -32.92
C ALA A 382 22.19 18.57 -32.22
N SER A 383 22.33 19.27 -31.09
CA SER A 383 23.58 19.34 -30.33
C SER A 383 23.76 18.07 -29.49
N PRO A 384 24.96 17.44 -29.44
CA PRO A 384 25.21 16.28 -28.58
C PRO A 384 24.97 16.57 -27.09
N ARG A 385 25.05 17.86 -26.71
CA ARG A 385 24.78 18.33 -25.34
C ARG A 385 23.33 18.19 -24.92
N TYR A 386 22.41 18.04 -25.88
CA TYR A 386 21.01 17.72 -25.59
C TYR A 386 20.92 16.38 -24.86
N GLY A 387 21.50 15.33 -25.44
CA GLY A 387 21.59 14.02 -24.81
C GLY A 387 22.33 14.05 -23.47
N GLU A 388 23.46 14.77 -23.36
CA GLU A 388 24.18 14.93 -22.08
C GLU A 388 23.30 15.59 -20.99
N ARG A 389 22.51 16.59 -21.36
CA ARG A 389 21.61 17.31 -20.45
C ARG A 389 20.50 16.40 -19.95
N TRP A 390 19.82 15.73 -20.87
CA TRP A 390 18.61 14.95 -20.61
C TRP A 390 18.91 13.55 -20.05
N ALA A 391 20.00 12.92 -20.48
CA ALA A 391 20.44 11.63 -19.93
C ALA A 391 20.67 11.70 -18.42
N ARG A 392 21.15 12.81 -17.85
CA ARG A 392 21.26 12.96 -16.38
C ARG A 392 19.94 12.70 -15.66
N HIS A 393 18.82 13.19 -16.20
CA HIS A 393 17.51 13.00 -15.58
C HIS A 393 17.11 11.52 -15.59
N TRP A 394 17.40 10.80 -16.68
CA TRP A 394 17.20 9.35 -16.74
C TRP A 394 18.14 8.58 -15.80
N LEU A 395 19.41 8.98 -15.77
CA LEU A 395 20.43 8.36 -14.92
C LEU A 395 20.12 8.54 -13.43
N ASP A 396 19.47 9.65 -13.04
CA ASP A 396 18.95 9.85 -11.69
C ASP A 396 17.81 8.86 -11.37
N VAL A 397 16.86 8.63 -12.29
CA VAL A 397 15.74 7.68 -12.13
C VAL A 397 16.24 6.27 -11.87
N VAL A 398 17.25 5.83 -12.62
CA VAL A 398 17.85 4.49 -12.48
C VAL A 398 18.92 4.42 -11.40
N ARG A 399 19.15 5.53 -10.67
CA ARG A 399 20.12 5.66 -9.58
C ARG A 399 21.53 5.27 -9.99
N PHE A 400 21.90 5.63 -11.21
CA PHE A 400 23.19 5.32 -11.79
C PHE A 400 24.32 6.03 -11.05
N ALA A 401 25.38 5.28 -10.75
CA ALA A 401 26.65 5.82 -10.35
C ALA A 401 27.79 5.03 -11.00
N GLU A 402 28.94 5.69 -11.20
CA GLU A 402 30.19 5.02 -11.55
C GLU A 402 30.85 4.36 -10.32
N THR A 403 30.09 4.14 -9.25
CA THR A 403 30.51 3.52 -7.99
C THR A 403 29.39 2.63 -7.44
N ASN A 404 29.69 1.86 -6.39
CA ASN A 404 28.72 0.92 -5.81
C ASN A 404 27.57 1.57 -5.00
N GLY A 405 27.78 2.77 -4.43
CA GLY A 405 26.70 3.54 -3.79
C GLY A 405 26.04 2.91 -2.56
N PHE A 406 26.63 1.87 -1.96
CA PHE A 406 26.11 1.17 -0.78
C PHE A 406 27.14 1.20 0.38
N GLU A 407 27.18 0.16 1.24
CA GLU A 407 28.07 0.06 2.40
C GLU A 407 29.55 0.33 2.09
N THR A 408 30.03 -0.17 0.96
CA THR A 408 31.37 0.13 0.43
C THR A 408 31.25 0.85 -0.90
N ASN A 409 31.74 2.08 -0.97
CA ASN A 409 31.66 2.89 -2.18
C ASN A 409 32.92 2.76 -3.04
N THR A 410 33.02 1.68 -3.81
CA THR A 410 34.14 1.45 -4.75
C THR A 410 33.77 1.83 -6.18
N PRO A 411 34.74 2.27 -7.01
CA PRO A 411 34.52 2.54 -8.43
C PRO A 411 34.05 1.31 -9.22
N ARG A 412 33.23 1.53 -10.24
CA ARG A 412 32.82 0.56 -11.27
C ARG A 412 33.45 0.94 -12.60
N PRO A 413 34.61 0.36 -12.97
CA PRO A 413 35.37 0.78 -14.15
C PRO A 413 34.61 0.69 -15.49
N ASN A 414 33.58 -0.16 -15.55
CA ASN A 414 32.80 -0.42 -16.76
C ASN A 414 31.33 0.04 -16.64
N ALA A 415 31.01 1.00 -15.75
CA ALA A 415 29.65 1.54 -15.65
C ALA A 415 29.33 2.57 -16.76
N TRP A 416 30.34 3.30 -17.23
CA TRP A 416 30.21 4.37 -18.22
C TRP A 416 29.57 3.99 -19.57
N PRO A 417 29.68 2.75 -20.11
CA PRO A 417 29.04 2.41 -21.38
C PRO A 417 27.51 2.54 -21.35
N TYR A 418 26.89 2.31 -20.19
CA TYR A 418 25.45 2.50 -20.03
C TYR A 418 25.07 3.99 -20.05
N ARG A 419 25.85 4.85 -19.37
CA ARG A 419 25.67 6.31 -19.45
C ARG A 419 25.73 6.79 -20.91
N ASP A 420 26.74 6.34 -21.63
CA ASP A 420 26.95 6.76 -23.02
C ASP A 420 25.84 6.23 -23.93
N TYR A 421 25.36 5.00 -23.71
CA TYR A 421 24.16 4.47 -24.38
C TYR A 421 22.93 5.36 -24.17
N VAL A 422 22.66 5.81 -22.93
CA VAL A 422 21.51 6.69 -22.64
C VAL A 422 21.67 8.03 -23.36
N ILE A 423 22.87 8.63 -23.33
CA ILE A 423 23.17 9.88 -24.05
C ILE A 423 22.93 9.72 -25.56
N GLU A 424 23.40 8.62 -26.14
CA GLU A 424 23.18 8.29 -27.56
C GLU A 424 21.70 8.10 -27.88
N ALA A 425 20.95 7.40 -27.02
CA ALA A 425 19.53 7.16 -27.22
C ALA A 425 18.72 8.47 -27.27
N PHE A 426 19.02 9.44 -26.39
CA PHE A 426 18.38 10.76 -26.43
C PHE A 426 18.77 11.56 -27.68
N ASN A 427 20.05 11.56 -28.06
CA ASN A 427 20.51 12.31 -29.25
C ASN A 427 20.00 11.73 -30.57
N GLN A 428 19.70 10.44 -30.61
CA GLN A 428 19.17 9.75 -31.80
C GLN A 428 17.64 9.75 -31.87
N ASP A 429 16.96 10.37 -30.89
CA ASP A 429 15.50 10.32 -30.75
C ASP A 429 14.97 8.87 -30.81
N LYS A 430 15.61 7.99 -30.03
CA LYS A 430 15.29 6.56 -30.04
C LYS A 430 13.82 6.34 -29.68
N PRO A 431 13.06 5.54 -30.46
CA PRO A 431 11.68 5.22 -30.11
C PRO A 431 11.57 4.69 -28.70
N TYR A 432 10.63 5.23 -27.92
CA TYR A 432 10.49 4.92 -26.50
C TYR A 432 10.29 3.42 -26.23
N ASP A 433 9.52 2.74 -27.08
CA ASP A 433 9.29 1.30 -26.94
C ASP A 433 10.57 0.48 -27.15
N LEU A 434 11.43 0.89 -28.09
CA LEU A 434 12.74 0.27 -28.31
C LEU A 434 13.69 0.56 -27.14
N PHE A 435 13.72 1.81 -26.67
CA PHE A 435 14.53 2.21 -25.52
C PHE A 435 14.20 1.39 -24.26
N ILE A 436 12.92 1.09 -24.00
CA ILE A 436 12.52 0.20 -22.90
C ILE A 436 12.98 -1.22 -23.15
N LYS A 437 12.69 -1.78 -24.34
CA LYS A 437 13.04 -3.18 -24.68
C LYS A 437 14.53 -3.45 -24.53
N GLU A 438 15.37 -2.55 -25.06
CA GLU A 438 16.83 -2.65 -24.95
C GLU A 438 17.30 -2.56 -23.49
N GLN A 439 16.67 -1.77 -22.63
CA GLN A 439 17.07 -1.71 -21.22
C GLN A 439 16.69 -2.95 -20.41
N LEU A 440 15.61 -3.64 -20.78
CA LEU A 440 15.15 -4.86 -20.10
C LEU A 440 15.80 -6.14 -20.65
N ALA A 441 16.16 -6.16 -21.94
CA ALA A 441 16.63 -7.35 -22.65
C ALA A 441 17.69 -7.01 -23.72
N GLY A 442 18.55 -6.04 -23.45
CA GLY A 442 19.55 -5.56 -24.39
C GLY A 442 20.54 -6.64 -24.82
N ASP A 443 20.87 -7.55 -23.92
CA ASP A 443 21.71 -8.72 -24.20
C ASP A 443 21.09 -9.66 -25.25
N ALA A 444 19.76 -9.83 -25.22
CA ALA A 444 19.04 -10.60 -26.23
C ALA A 444 18.85 -9.84 -27.57
N LEU A 445 18.92 -8.51 -27.53
CA LEU A 445 18.72 -7.62 -28.68
C LEU A 445 20.03 -7.17 -29.34
N GLY A 446 21.19 -7.54 -28.79
CA GLY A 446 22.50 -7.14 -29.30
C GLY A 446 22.93 -5.73 -28.89
N GLU A 447 22.32 -5.17 -27.85
CA GLU A 447 22.66 -3.87 -27.24
C GLU A 447 22.95 -4.05 -25.75
N ASP A 448 24.00 -4.82 -25.44
CA ASP A 448 24.41 -5.19 -24.08
C ASP A 448 24.59 -3.99 -23.14
N ARG A 449 24.98 -2.82 -23.67
CA ARG A 449 25.20 -1.60 -22.89
C ARG A 449 23.91 -1.16 -22.20
N ALA A 450 22.77 -1.33 -22.86
CA ALA A 450 21.46 -0.92 -22.35
C ALA A 450 21.02 -1.72 -21.11
N THR A 451 21.41 -3.00 -21.02
CA THR A 451 21.16 -3.88 -19.86
C THR A 451 21.81 -3.36 -18.57
N GLY A 452 22.72 -2.38 -18.68
CA GLY A 452 23.20 -1.59 -17.55
C GLY A 452 22.08 -0.99 -16.69
N PHE A 453 20.87 -0.79 -17.23
CA PHE A 453 19.67 -0.39 -16.50
C PHE A 453 19.39 -1.29 -15.28
N LEU A 454 19.51 -2.61 -15.44
CA LEU A 454 19.19 -3.59 -14.38
C LEU A 454 20.22 -3.63 -13.25
N VAL A 455 21.43 -3.10 -13.50
CA VAL A 455 22.56 -3.21 -12.56
C VAL A 455 23.17 -1.85 -12.22
N GLY A 456 22.61 -0.75 -12.75
CA GLY A 456 23.14 0.60 -12.62
C GLY A 456 22.99 1.18 -11.21
N GLY A 457 22.03 0.66 -10.44
CA GLY A 457 21.75 1.09 -9.06
C GLY A 457 22.77 0.58 -8.02
N PRO A 458 22.52 0.83 -6.72
CA PRO A 458 23.40 0.43 -5.63
C PRO A 458 23.68 -1.08 -5.63
N MET A 459 24.90 -1.48 -5.28
CA MET A 459 25.30 -2.90 -5.22
C MET A 459 25.95 -3.22 -3.88
N ASP A 460 25.39 -4.22 -3.21
CA ASP A 460 25.94 -4.77 -1.98
C ASP A 460 27.03 -5.80 -2.29
N THR A 461 28.29 -5.39 -2.16
CA THR A 461 29.46 -6.26 -2.35
C THR A 461 29.91 -6.96 -1.07
N VAL A 462 29.34 -6.62 0.10
CA VAL A 462 29.75 -7.18 1.39
C VAL A 462 28.87 -8.38 1.71
N LYS A 463 29.31 -9.57 1.31
CA LYS A 463 28.52 -10.80 1.54
C LYS A 463 28.77 -11.38 2.93
N SER A 464 27.69 -11.73 3.61
CA SER A 464 27.75 -12.43 4.91
C SER A 464 28.19 -13.88 4.72
N PRO A 465 28.97 -14.47 5.64
CA PRO A 465 29.23 -15.91 5.64
C PRO A 465 27.98 -16.73 6.02
N ASP A 466 26.94 -16.09 6.58
CA ASP A 466 25.65 -16.72 6.87
C ASP A 466 24.82 -16.86 5.58
N ILE A 467 24.38 -18.08 5.31
CA ILE A 467 23.58 -18.43 4.13
C ILE A 467 22.21 -17.74 4.10
N VAL A 468 21.58 -17.54 5.26
CA VAL A 468 20.28 -16.86 5.37
C VAL A 468 20.45 -15.39 5.04
N LEU A 469 21.47 -14.74 5.60
CA LEU A 469 21.76 -13.34 5.31
C LEU A 469 22.14 -13.13 3.84
N THR A 470 22.94 -14.03 3.26
CA THR A 470 23.27 -13.98 1.82
C THR A 470 22.02 -14.10 0.95
N LYS A 471 21.09 -15.00 1.29
CA LYS A 471 19.80 -15.13 0.58
C LYS A 471 18.94 -13.87 0.72
N ASN A 472 18.90 -13.26 1.90
CA ASN A 472 18.18 -12.00 2.13
C ASN A 472 18.79 -10.84 1.34
N GLN A 473 20.13 -10.72 1.29
CA GLN A 473 20.81 -9.74 0.45
C GLN A 473 20.44 -9.92 -1.03
N ARG A 474 20.43 -11.16 -1.53
CA ARG A 474 20.01 -11.44 -2.90
C ARG A 474 18.55 -11.08 -3.16
N ALA A 475 17.66 -11.35 -2.21
CA ALA A 475 16.25 -10.95 -2.31
C ALA A 475 16.11 -9.42 -2.37
N ASN A 476 16.88 -8.68 -1.58
CA ASN A 476 16.87 -7.22 -1.62
C ASN A 476 17.36 -6.66 -2.96
N GLU A 477 18.43 -7.22 -3.55
CA GLU A 477 18.90 -6.85 -4.90
C GLU A 477 17.81 -7.05 -5.96
N LEU A 478 17.10 -8.19 -5.92
CA LEU A 478 16.01 -8.48 -6.84
C LEU A 478 14.83 -7.53 -6.64
N ASN A 479 14.46 -7.25 -5.40
CA ASN A 479 13.42 -6.28 -5.08
C ASN A 479 13.79 -4.88 -5.57
N ASP A 480 15.06 -4.48 -5.46
CA ASP A 480 15.56 -3.19 -5.92
C ASP A 480 15.51 -3.05 -7.46
N MET A 481 15.87 -4.11 -8.18
CA MET A 481 15.71 -4.19 -9.65
C MET A 481 14.24 -4.05 -10.07
N ILE A 482 13.33 -4.78 -9.41
CA ILE A 482 11.89 -4.71 -9.68
C ILE A 482 11.37 -3.30 -9.35
N ALA A 483 11.73 -2.75 -8.19
CA ALA A 483 11.28 -1.42 -7.77
C ALA A 483 11.73 -0.33 -8.75
N THR A 484 12.99 -0.38 -9.21
CA THR A 484 13.51 0.55 -10.23
C THR A 484 12.75 0.43 -11.53
N THR A 485 12.54 -0.81 -11.99
CA THR A 485 11.83 -1.11 -13.24
C THR A 485 10.40 -0.58 -13.18
N CYS A 486 9.67 -0.87 -12.11
CA CYS A 486 8.32 -0.38 -11.92
C CYS A 486 8.30 1.15 -11.86
N THR A 487 9.16 1.77 -11.04
CA THR A 487 9.15 3.24 -10.87
C THR A 487 9.53 3.98 -12.15
N ALA A 488 10.41 3.40 -12.97
CA ALA A 488 10.87 4.03 -14.20
C ALA A 488 9.83 3.96 -15.34
N PHE A 489 8.99 2.92 -15.37
CA PHE A 489 8.15 2.61 -16.54
C PHE A 489 6.63 2.54 -16.25
N LEU A 490 6.21 2.45 -14.98
CA LEU A 490 4.80 2.31 -14.55
C LEU A 490 4.41 3.45 -13.61
#